data_AF-A0A6H0RYI9-F1
#
_entry.id   AF-A0A6H0RYI9-F1
#
_cell.length_a   1.000
_cell.length_b   1.000
_cell.length_c   1.000
_cell.angle_alpha   90.00
_cell.angle_beta   90.00
_cell.angle_gamma   90.00
#
_symmetry.space_group_name_H-M   'P 1'
#
loop_
_entity.id
_entity.type
_entity.pdbx_description
1 polymer ?
#
loop_
_entity_poly.entity_id
_entity_poly.type
_entity_poly.pdbx_seq_one_letter_code
_entity_poly.pdbx_strand_id
1 'polypeptide(L)'
;MTVNTITAQARFVGSAVGVVRDGECVVEWQGEANLYHLDPPLRGFTVVVASTLASAPRVAAAGGIERGVETFLLGVVGEDLQLDSDELPGSGWGNTLADAFAEAGYTLV
;
A
#
# COMPACT_ATOMS: atom_id res chain seq x y z
N MET A 1 0.06 -23.11 -26.93
CA MET A 1 -0.65 -21.89 -26.50
C MET A 1 0.25 -21.17 -25.52
N THR A 2 0.84 -20.06 -25.92
CA THR A 2 1.64 -19.22 -25.03
C THR A 2 0.66 -18.31 -24.31
N VAL A 3 0.41 -18.57 -23.03
CA VAL A 3 -0.34 -17.61 -22.20
C VAL A 3 0.62 -16.44 -21.99
N ASN A 4 0.40 -15.32 -22.68
CA ASN A 4 1.01 -14.07 -22.29
C ASN A 4 0.42 -13.72 -20.93
N THR A 5 1.11 -14.07 -19.85
CA THR A 5 0.76 -13.61 -18.51
C THR A 5 1.04 -12.11 -18.49
N ILE A 6 0.02 -11.28 -18.77
CA ILE A 6 0.09 -9.86 -18.45
C ILE A 6 0.09 -9.80 -16.92
N THR A 7 1.27 -9.74 -16.33
CA THR A 7 1.41 -9.55 -14.89
C THR A 7 0.98 -8.13 -14.58
N ALA A 8 0.05 -7.97 -13.64
CA ALA A 8 -0.37 -6.66 -13.17
C ALA A 8 0.85 -5.90 -12.62
N GLN A 9 0.93 -4.60 -12.85
CA GLN A 9 2.09 -3.79 -12.52
C GLN A 9 1.75 -2.70 -11.52
N ALA A 10 2.63 -2.51 -10.54
CA ALA A 10 2.58 -1.40 -9.60
C ALA A 10 3.84 -0.55 -9.82
N ARG A 11 3.65 0.65 -10.39
CA ARG A 11 4.73 1.56 -10.73
C ARG A 11 4.80 2.69 -9.72
N PHE A 12 5.98 2.93 -9.15
CA PHE A 12 6.19 4.07 -8.26
C PHE A 12 5.95 5.40 -9.00
N VAL A 13 5.17 6.31 -8.41
CA VAL A 13 4.87 7.62 -9.00
C VAL A 13 5.21 8.82 -8.11
N GLY A 14 5.57 8.60 -6.85
CA GLY A 14 6.04 9.67 -5.97
C GLY A 14 5.80 9.38 -4.49
N SER A 15 6.19 10.33 -3.64
CA SER A 15 5.86 10.25 -2.20
C SER A 15 4.41 10.69 -1.96
N ALA A 16 3.73 10.03 -1.03
CA ALA A 16 2.42 10.43 -0.53
C ALA A 16 2.49 11.52 0.56
N VAL A 17 3.69 11.75 1.13
CA VAL A 17 3.91 12.68 2.23
C VAL A 17 3.67 14.12 1.76
N GLY A 18 2.80 14.84 2.45
CA GLY A 18 2.50 16.24 2.14
C GLY A 18 1.47 16.45 1.03
N VAL A 19 1.00 15.39 0.37
CA VAL A 19 0.13 15.50 -0.83
C VAL A 19 -1.19 14.73 -0.72
N VAL A 20 -1.22 13.56 -0.07
CA VAL A 20 -2.45 12.79 0.13
C VAL A 20 -3.29 13.42 1.23
N ARG A 21 -4.60 13.48 1.02
CA ARG A 21 -5.55 14.19 1.89
C ARG A 21 -6.62 13.27 2.45
N ASP A 22 -7.14 13.63 3.61
CA ASP A 22 -8.39 13.12 4.18
C ASP A 22 -9.29 14.33 4.47
N GLY A 23 -10.22 14.58 3.54
CA GLY A 23 -10.97 15.83 3.49
C GLY A 23 -10.03 17.03 3.25
N GLU A 24 -10.03 17.97 4.19
CA GLU A 24 -9.19 19.18 4.12
C GLU A 24 -7.78 18.98 4.69
N CYS A 25 -7.57 17.89 5.43
CA CYS A 25 -6.33 17.61 6.14
C CYS A 25 -5.34 16.86 5.24
N VAL A 26 -4.05 17.13 5.42
CA VAL A 26 -2.98 16.29 4.85
C VAL A 26 -2.76 15.12 5.79
N VAL A 27 -2.65 13.91 5.23
CA VAL A 27 -2.43 12.69 6.02
C VAL A 27 -1.01 12.68 6.58
N GLU A 28 -0.91 12.44 7.89
CA GLU A 28 0.37 12.16 8.57
C GLU A 28 0.66 10.66 8.54
N TRP A 29 1.87 10.31 8.12
CA TRP A 29 2.30 8.92 7.98
C TRP A 29 3.29 8.56 9.08
N GLN A 30 3.10 7.41 9.72
CA GLN A 30 3.99 6.92 10.78
C GLN A 30 5.27 6.24 10.22
N GLY A 31 5.34 6.03 8.91
CA GLY A 31 6.42 5.35 8.21
C GLY A 31 6.64 5.90 6.80
N GLU A 32 7.25 5.09 5.93
CA GLU A 32 7.36 5.43 4.52
C GLU A 32 5.97 5.41 3.88
N ALA A 33 5.66 6.39 3.04
CA ALA A 33 4.39 6.45 2.32
C ALA A 33 4.63 6.88 0.87
N ASN A 34 4.34 5.98 -0.06
CA ASN A 34 4.67 6.10 -1.46
C ASN A 34 3.45 5.81 -2.32
N LEU A 35 3.25 6.59 -3.38
CA LEU A 35 2.19 6.42 -4.36
C LEU A 35 2.63 5.45 -5.45
N TYR A 36 1.73 4.54 -5.81
CA TYR A 36 1.90 3.59 -6.90
C TYR A 36 0.72 3.66 -7.85
N HIS A 37 1.02 3.74 -9.15
CA HIS A 37 0.01 3.56 -10.19
C HIS A 37 -0.13 2.07 -10.51
N LEU A 38 -1.35 1.58 -10.51
CA LEU A 38 -1.71 0.19 -10.75
C LEU A 38 -2.28 0.01 -12.15
N ASP A 39 -1.82 -1.05 -12.82
CA ASP A 39 -2.37 -1.50 -14.10
C ASP A 39 -2.49 -3.04 -14.11
N PRO A 40 -3.70 -3.62 -14.09
CA PRO A 40 -5.02 -2.97 -14.02
C PRO A 40 -5.33 -2.32 -12.64
N PRO A 41 -6.48 -1.64 -12.46
CA PRO A 41 -6.90 -1.10 -11.17
C PRO A 41 -7.24 -2.18 -10.13
N LEU A 42 -6.89 -1.97 -8.87
CA LEU A 42 -7.26 -2.84 -7.73
C LEU A 42 -8.53 -2.32 -7.07
N ARG A 43 -9.62 -3.11 -7.10
CA ARG A 43 -10.94 -2.71 -6.54
C ARG A 43 -11.44 -1.34 -7.04
N GLY A 44 -11.04 -0.94 -8.25
CA GLY A 44 -11.40 0.35 -8.84
C GLY A 44 -10.37 1.47 -8.63
N PHE A 45 -9.34 1.25 -7.80
CA PHE A 45 -8.26 2.22 -7.59
C PHE A 45 -7.13 2.03 -8.60
N THR A 46 -6.86 3.07 -9.38
CA THR A 46 -5.70 3.16 -10.29
C THR A 46 -4.45 3.65 -9.59
N VAL A 47 -4.59 4.31 -8.45
CA VAL A 47 -3.48 4.79 -7.63
C VAL A 47 -3.74 4.36 -6.20
N VAL A 48 -2.68 3.88 -5.54
CA VAL A 48 -2.71 3.48 -4.13
C VAL A 48 -1.52 4.09 -3.41
N VAL A 49 -1.67 4.31 -2.11
CA VAL A 49 -0.55 4.54 -1.20
C VAL A 49 -0.12 3.20 -0.64
N ALA A 50 1.17 2.90 -0.72
CA ALA A 50 1.80 1.89 0.12
C ALA A 50 2.46 2.59 1.31
N SER A 51 1.92 2.37 2.51
CA SER A 51 2.46 2.88 3.77
C SER A 51 3.17 1.76 4.52
N THR A 52 4.49 1.84 4.64
CA THR A 52 5.32 0.79 5.25
C THR A 52 5.97 1.27 6.54
N LEU A 53 5.75 0.52 7.61
CA LEU A 53 6.41 0.63 8.90
C LEU A 53 7.48 -0.45 9.01
N ALA A 54 8.74 -0.07 9.11
CA ALA A 54 9.84 -1.04 9.26
C ALA A 54 9.85 -1.74 10.64
N SER A 55 9.13 -1.21 11.63
CA SER A 55 9.14 -1.73 13.00
C SER A 55 7.79 -1.53 13.72
N ALA A 56 6.73 -2.07 13.13
CA ALA A 56 5.38 -2.08 13.68
C ALA A 56 5.26 -3.07 14.86
N PRO A 57 4.68 -2.63 16.00
CA PRO A 57 4.46 -3.50 17.15
C PRO A 57 3.24 -4.41 16.94
N ARG A 58 3.35 -5.70 17.31
CA ARG A 58 2.21 -6.61 17.47
C ARG A 58 2.24 -7.31 18.82
N VAL A 59 1.08 -7.72 19.32
CA VAL A 59 0.99 -8.58 20.51
C VAL A 59 1.31 -10.02 20.11
N ALA A 60 2.35 -10.60 20.69
CA ALA A 60 2.74 -11.98 20.41
C ALA A 60 1.78 -12.97 21.09
N ALA A 61 1.57 -14.15 20.47
CA ALA A 61 0.70 -15.20 21.02
C ALA A 61 1.18 -15.72 22.40
N ALA A 62 2.50 -15.73 22.63
CA ALA A 62 3.10 -16.08 23.92
C ALA A 62 3.03 -14.96 24.97
N GLY A 63 2.43 -13.81 24.62
CA GLY A 63 2.48 -12.58 25.40
C GLY A 63 3.70 -11.72 25.05
N GLY A 64 3.61 -10.41 25.36
CA GLY A 64 4.65 -9.42 25.04
C GLY A 64 4.47 -8.73 23.68
N ILE A 65 5.41 -7.84 23.36
CA ILE A 65 5.43 -7.07 22.11
C ILE A 65 6.51 -7.63 21.19
N GLU A 66 6.11 -8.02 19.99
CA GLU A 66 7.00 -8.31 18.87
C GLU A 66 7.01 -7.12 17.91
N ARG A 67 8.12 -6.92 17.19
CA ARG A 67 8.25 -5.87 16.17
C ARG A 67 8.61 -6.48 14.83
N GLY A 68 7.98 -6.00 13.77
CA GLY A 68 8.21 -6.48 12.41
C GLY A 68 7.86 -5.42 11.38
N VAL A 69 7.99 -5.77 10.10
CA VAL A 69 7.56 -4.90 9.00
C VAL A 69 6.06 -5.02 8.84
N GLU A 70 5.38 -3.91 8.56
CA GLU A 70 3.96 -3.87 8.25
C GLU A 70 3.74 -2.92 7.09
N THR A 71 2.96 -3.34 6.10
CA THR A 71 2.63 -2.51 4.94
C THR A 71 1.12 -2.44 4.78
N PHE A 72 0.60 -1.24 4.56
CA PHE A 72 -0.79 -0.98 4.21
C PHE A 72 -0.89 -0.50 2.76
N LEU A 73 -1.82 -1.07 2.01
CA LEU A 73 -2.21 -0.57 0.70
C LEU A 73 -3.57 0.14 0.83
N LEU A 74 -3.60 1.43 0.50
CA LEU A 74 -4.78 2.28 0.67
C LEU A 74 -5.12 2.94 -0.67
N GLY A 75 -6.41 2.98 -1.02
CA GLY A 75 -6.87 3.62 -2.24
C GLY A 75 -6.68 5.13 -2.20
N VAL A 76 -6.40 5.75 -3.35
CA VAL A 76 -6.57 7.21 -3.49
C VAL A 76 -7.43 7.54 -4.70
N VAL A 77 -8.26 8.57 -4.55
CA VAL A 77 -9.23 9.00 -5.56
C VAL A 77 -9.15 10.49 -5.82
N GLY A 78 -9.63 10.89 -6.99
CA GLY A 78 -9.68 12.29 -7.39
C GLY A 78 -8.31 12.87 -7.76
N GLU A 79 -8.33 14.08 -8.31
CA GLU A 79 -7.13 14.82 -8.69
C GLU A 79 -6.39 15.40 -7.47
N ASP A 80 -7.09 15.53 -6.35
CA ASP A 80 -6.60 16.05 -5.07
C ASP A 80 -6.08 14.95 -4.13
N LEU A 81 -6.02 13.69 -4.60
CA LEU A 81 -5.47 12.53 -3.88
C LEU A 81 -6.13 12.29 -2.52
N GLN A 82 -7.46 12.16 -2.53
CA GLN A 82 -8.22 11.82 -1.33
C GLN A 82 -8.01 10.35 -0.97
N LEU A 83 -7.64 10.10 0.29
CA LEU A 83 -7.44 8.79 0.86
C LEU A 83 -8.78 8.08 1.01
N ASP A 84 -8.86 6.86 0.49
CA ASP A 84 -9.82 5.87 0.94
C ASP A 84 -9.13 5.00 1.99
N SER A 85 -9.60 5.10 3.24
CA SER A 85 -8.99 4.43 4.39
C SER A 85 -9.28 2.92 4.43
N ASP A 86 -10.11 2.39 3.53
CA ASP A 86 -10.36 0.96 3.47
C ASP A 86 -9.10 0.22 2.97
N GLU A 87 -8.58 -0.67 3.81
CA GLU A 87 -7.41 -1.47 3.48
C GLU A 87 -7.66 -2.38 2.27
N LEU A 88 -6.74 -2.30 1.31
CA LEU A 88 -6.74 -3.14 0.13
C LEU A 88 -6.04 -4.48 0.40
N PRO A 89 -6.36 -5.54 -0.38
CA PRO A 89 -5.70 -6.84 -0.28
C PRO A 89 -4.17 -6.71 -0.34
N GLY A 90 -3.47 -7.52 0.45
CA GLY A 90 -2.01 -7.49 0.60
C GLY A 90 -1.51 -6.64 1.78
N SER A 91 -2.38 -5.82 2.37
CA SER A 91 -2.08 -5.12 3.63
C SER A 91 -1.87 -6.10 4.78
N GLY A 92 -0.88 -5.86 5.64
CA GLY A 92 -0.73 -6.61 6.88
C GLY A 92 0.66 -6.59 7.52
N TRP A 93 0.69 -7.04 8.77
CA TRP A 93 1.92 -7.28 9.54
C TRP A 93 2.66 -8.51 9.00
N GLY A 94 3.97 -8.37 8.83
CA GLY A 94 4.85 -9.38 8.23
C GLY A 94 5.08 -9.17 6.74
N ASN A 95 4.27 -8.32 6.09
CA ASN A 95 4.40 -8.03 4.67
C ASN A 95 5.33 -6.84 4.44
N THR A 96 6.42 -7.08 3.72
CA THR A 96 7.18 -6.00 3.09
C THR A 96 6.35 -5.36 1.98
N LEU A 97 6.83 -4.23 1.46
CA LEU A 97 6.24 -3.60 0.27
C LEU A 97 6.05 -4.60 -0.89
N ALA A 98 7.09 -5.41 -1.16
CA ALA A 98 7.06 -6.37 -2.25
C ALA A 98 6.06 -7.50 -1.98
N ASP A 99 5.98 -7.99 -0.74
CA ASP A 99 5.03 -9.02 -0.34
C ASP A 99 3.59 -8.51 -0.47
N ALA A 100 3.31 -7.29 -0.01
CA ALA A 100 1.99 -6.69 -0.09
C ALA A 100 1.51 -6.57 -1.54
N PHE A 101 2.35 -6.08 -2.46
CA PHE A 101 1.99 -6.02 -3.87
C PHE A 101 1.88 -7.41 -4.51
N ALA A 102 2.77 -8.35 -4.18
CA ALA A 102 2.69 -9.71 -4.69
C ALA A 102 1.40 -10.43 -4.26
N GLU A 103 0.99 -10.28 -3.00
CA GLU A 103 -0.28 -10.80 -2.48
C GLU A 103 -1.50 -10.11 -3.14
N ALA A 104 -1.37 -8.82 -3.46
CA ALA A 104 -2.36 -8.09 -4.25
C ALA A 104 -2.39 -8.50 -5.74
N GLY A 105 -1.43 -9.33 -6.19
CA GLY A 105 -1.33 -9.82 -7.57
C GLY A 105 -0.50 -8.95 -8.51
N TYR A 106 0.30 -8.02 -7.98
CA TYR A 106 1.12 -7.06 -8.74
C TYR A 106 2.61 -7.33 -8.62
N THR A 107 3.34 -7.00 -9.68
CA THR A 107 4.79 -6.88 -9.66
C THR A 107 5.18 -5.40 -9.61
N LEU A 108 6.12 -5.05 -8.74
CA LEU A 108 6.74 -3.72 -8.69
C LEU A 108 7.61 -3.49 -9.94
N VAL A 109 7.48 -2.32 -10.56
CA VAL A 109 8.22 -1.92 -11.79
C VAL A 109 8.83 -0.53 -11.70
#